data_AF-A0A8S9Z9A3-F1
#
_entry.id   AF-A0A8S9Z9A3-F1
#
_cell.length_a   1.000
_cell.length_b   1.000
_cell.length_c   1.000
_cell.angle_alpha   90.00
_cell.angle_beta   90.00
_cell.angle_gamma   90.00
#
_symmetry.space_group_name_H-M   'P 1'
#
loop_
_entity.id
_entity.type
_entity.pdbx_description
1 polymer ?
#
loop_
_entity_poly.entity_id
_entity_poly.type
_entity_poly.pdbx_seq_one_letter_code
_entity_poly.pdbx_strand_id
1 'polypeptide(L)'
;MDAAAPHSPTALMLLYTEMAIRSELIGEVEMEPFKYKEDDGLDLRLCAFECISTLLETFFDTLVVAELLETLIENRKDDTDIKFLSYQMLQQISCIRPLEISANIDALAASLKNNPSIQT
;
A
#
# COMPACT_ATOMS: atom_id res chain seq x y z
N MET A 1 -32.49 3.21 -5.92
CA MET A 1 -31.40 2.42 -5.28
C MET A 1 -30.29 2.46 -6.29
N ASP A 2 -29.59 3.59 -6.27
CA ASP A 2 -28.85 4.06 -7.43
C ASP A 2 -27.58 3.25 -7.57
N ALA A 3 -27.42 2.69 -8.78
CA ALA A 3 -26.20 2.05 -9.22
C ALA A 3 -25.05 3.03 -9.03
N ALA A 4 -24.19 2.76 -8.05
CA ALA A 4 -22.90 3.41 -7.96
C ALA A 4 -22.21 3.20 -9.32
N ALA A 5 -21.99 4.32 -10.01
CA ALA A 5 -21.48 4.33 -11.36
C ALA A 5 -20.16 3.54 -11.44
N PRO A 6 -19.89 2.84 -12.56
CA PRO A 6 -18.88 1.79 -12.60
C PRO A 6 -17.43 2.28 -12.50
N HIS A 7 -17.18 3.61 -12.48
CA HIS A 7 -15.83 4.17 -12.36
C HIS A 7 -15.94 5.61 -11.82
N SER A 8 -15.93 5.80 -10.49
CA SER A 8 -15.72 7.14 -9.92
C SER A 8 -14.21 7.32 -9.73
N PRO A 9 -13.46 7.93 -10.69
CA PRO A 9 -12.03 8.21 -10.51
C PRO A 9 -11.77 9.02 -9.23
N THR A 10 -12.74 9.80 -8.76
CA THR A 10 -12.69 10.48 -7.47
C THR A 10 -12.53 9.52 -6.29
N ALA A 11 -13.23 8.37 -6.29
CA ALA A 11 -13.12 7.40 -5.21
C ALA A 11 -11.76 6.68 -5.21
N LEU A 12 -11.25 6.30 -6.40
CA LEU A 12 -9.91 5.72 -6.53
C LEU A 12 -8.83 6.70 -6.10
N MET A 13 -8.91 7.97 -6.53
CA MET A 13 -7.99 9.01 -6.11
C MET A 13 -7.97 9.18 -4.58
N LEU A 14 -9.14 9.16 -3.94
CA LEU A 14 -9.24 9.22 -2.48
C LEU A 14 -8.54 8.02 -1.84
N LEU A 15 -8.79 6.79 -2.32
CA LEU A 15 -8.12 5.60 -1.80
C LEU A 15 -6.60 5.67 -1.91
N TYR A 16 -6.05 6.07 -3.07
CA TYR A 16 -4.61 6.27 -3.23
C TYR A 16 -4.06 7.35 -2.29
N THR A 17 -4.85 8.39 -2.00
CA THR A 17 -4.48 9.44 -1.03
C THR A 17 -4.51 8.93 0.41
N GLU A 18 -5.40 8.00 0.74
CA GLU A 18 -5.45 7.34 2.06
C GLU A 18 -4.33 6.29 2.24
N MET A 19 -3.76 5.76 1.16
CA MET A 19 -2.62 4.83 1.21
C MET A 19 -1.29 5.50 1.59
N ALA A 20 -1.21 6.83 1.54
CA ALA A 20 0.00 7.56 1.89
C ALA A 20 0.12 7.78 3.41
N ILE A 21 1.35 7.67 3.94
CA ILE A 21 1.64 7.99 5.34
C ILE A 21 1.43 9.49 5.58
N ARG A 22 0.59 9.83 6.56
CA ARG A 22 0.31 11.20 7.00
C ARG A 22 1.11 11.53 8.25
N SER A 23 2.24 12.20 8.06
CA SER A 23 3.13 12.57 9.18
C SER A 23 2.45 13.40 10.27
N GLU A 24 1.41 14.16 9.90
CA GLU A 24 0.60 14.95 10.82
C GLU A 24 -0.29 14.12 11.77
N LEU A 25 -0.49 12.83 11.48
CA LEU A 25 -1.22 11.87 12.32
C LEU A 25 -0.28 11.00 13.17
N ILE A 26 1.04 11.20 13.07
CA ILE A 26 2.04 10.44 13.82
C ILE A 26 2.54 11.27 15.00
N GLY A 27 2.20 10.85 16.21
CA GLY A 27 2.62 11.45 17.47
C GLY A 27 3.65 10.61 18.23
N GLU A 28 4.38 11.25 19.15
CA GLU A 28 5.15 10.54 20.18
C GLU A 28 4.38 10.59 21.49
N VAL A 29 4.07 9.40 22.02
CA VAL A 29 3.43 9.26 23.33
C VAL A 29 4.49 8.89 24.35
N GLU A 30 4.66 9.78 25.33
CA GLU A 30 5.50 9.53 26.50
C GLU A 30 4.68 8.85 27.59
N MET A 31 5.02 7.60 27.88
CA MET A 31 4.52 6.84 29.02
C MET A 31 5.73 6.46 29.87
N GLU A 32 6.22 7.36 30.72
CA GLU A 32 7.41 7.15 31.58
C GLU A 32 7.47 5.72 32.14
N PRO A 33 8.53 4.92 31.90
CA PRO A 33 9.82 5.21 31.25
C PRO A 33 9.90 4.94 29.73
N PHE A 34 8.77 4.76 29.04
CA PHE A 34 8.68 4.38 27.64
C PHE A 34 8.27 5.55 26.73
N LYS A 35 8.79 5.57 25.51
CA LYS A 35 8.30 6.43 24.42
C LYS A 35 7.91 5.52 23.26
N TYR A 36 6.70 5.66 22.74
CA TYR A 36 6.27 4.97 21.54
C TYR A 36 5.70 5.97 20.53
N LYS A 37 5.80 5.62 19.25
CA LYS A 37 5.14 6.38 18.18
C LYS A 37 3.74 5.85 18.01
N GLU A 38 2.77 6.73 18.08
CA GLU A 38 1.36 6.43 17.81
C GLU A 38 1.03 6.98 16.43
N ASP A 39 0.43 6.16 15.57
CA ASP A 39 -0.01 6.54 14.23
C ASP A 39 -1.53 6.40 14.16
N ASP A 40 -2.24 7.52 14.36
CA ASP A 40 -3.70 7.57 14.33
C ASP A 40 -4.27 7.32 12.92
N GLY A 41 -3.42 7.41 11.89
CA GLY A 41 -3.78 7.14 10.49
C GLY A 41 -3.57 5.70 10.07
N LEU A 42 -3.01 4.83 10.93
CA LEU A 42 -2.64 3.46 10.57
C LEU A 42 -3.84 2.61 10.16
N ASP A 43 -4.92 2.62 10.96
CA ASP A 43 -6.11 1.80 10.69
C ASP A 43 -6.78 2.21 9.37
N LEU A 44 -6.89 3.51 9.11
CA LEU A 44 -7.49 4.02 7.88
C LEU A 44 -6.65 3.64 6.65
N ARG A 45 -5.32 3.73 6.78
CA ARG A 45 -4.39 3.32 5.74
C ARG A 45 -4.50 1.82 5.47
N LEU A 46 -4.56 0.99 6.51
CA LEU A 46 -4.78 -0.45 6.39
C LEU A 46 -6.07 -0.76 5.62
N CYS A 47 -7.18 -0.12 5.99
CA CYS A 47 -8.46 -0.28 5.28
C CYS A 47 -8.37 0.15 3.81
N ALA A 48 -7.62 1.20 3.48
CA ALA A 48 -7.42 1.64 2.11
C ALA A 48 -6.68 0.57 1.27
N PHE A 49 -5.63 -0.03 1.83
CA PHE A 49 -4.92 -1.15 1.20
C PHE A 49 -5.80 -2.37 0.99
N GLU A 50 -6.62 -2.76 1.98
CA GLU A 50 -7.57 -3.87 1.85
C GLU A 50 -8.62 -3.61 0.77
N CYS A 51 -9.12 -2.37 0.68
CA CYS A 51 -10.04 -1.97 -0.37
C CYS A 51 -9.41 -2.10 -1.76
N ILE A 52 -8.20 -1.57 -1.96
CA ILE A 52 -7.52 -1.67 -3.26
C ILE A 52 -7.15 -3.12 -3.59
N SER A 53 -6.76 -3.93 -2.61
CA SER A 53 -6.53 -5.37 -2.78
C SER A 53 -7.80 -6.07 -3.28
N THR A 54 -8.96 -5.78 -2.68
CA THR A 54 -10.25 -6.33 -3.14
C THR A 54 -10.62 -5.83 -4.54
N LEU A 55 -10.35 -4.55 -4.84
CA LEU A 55 -10.58 -3.98 -6.17
C LEU A 55 -9.63 -4.60 -7.23
N LEU A 56 -8.43 -4.99 -6.85
CA LEU A 56 -7.47 -5.68 -7.72
C LEU A 56 -8.00 -7.04 -8.15
N GLU A 57 -8.70 -7.76 -7.27
CA GLU A 57 -9.33 -9.05 -7.57
C GLU A 57 -10.63 -8.90 -8.38
N THR A 58 -11.42 -7.85 -8.12
CA THR A 58 -12.79 -7.73 -8.65
C THR A 58 -12.91 -6.81 -9.87
N PHE A 59 -12.09 -5.77 -9.97
CA PHE A 59 -12.18 -4.69 -10.97
C PHE A 59 -10.80 -4.24 -11.49
N PHE A 60 -9.92 -5.20 -11.81
CA PHE A 60 -8.55 -4.94 -12.28
C PHE A 60 -8.46 -3.92 -13.43
N ASP A 61 -9.38 -3.96 -14.39
CA ASP A 61 -9.36 -3.08 -15.58
C ASP A 61 -9.53 -1.59 -15.25
N THR A 62 -10.00 -1.27 -14.05
CA THR A 62 -10.18 0.12 -13.59
C THR A 62 -8.94 0.70 -12.92
N LEU A 63 -7.96 -0.13 -12.57
CA LEU A 63 -6.78 0.26 -11.81
C LEU A 63 -5.62 0.62 -12.74
N VAL A 64 -4.95 1.73 -12.41
CA VAL A 64 -3.69 2.12 -13.06
C VAL A 64 -2.55 1.39 -12.35
N VAL A 65 -2.17 0.23 -12.91
CA VAL A 65 -1.16 -0.67 -12.31
C VAL A 65 0.18 0.03 -12.09
N ALA A 66 0.58 0.96 -12.96
CA ALA A 66 1.83 1.70 -12.81
C ALA A 66 1.86 2.54 -11.53
N GLU A 67 0.82 3.34 -11.27
CA GLU A 67 0.68 4.16 -10.05
C GLU A 67 0.60 3.29 -8.79
N LEU A 68 -0.11 2.16 -8.90
CA LEU A 68 -0.17 1.18 -7.82
C LEU A 68 1.22 0.59 -7.52
N LEU A 69 2.00 0.23 -8.54
CA LEU A 69 3.35 -0.31 -8.35
C LEU A 69 4.29 0.71 -7.70
N GLU A 70 4.25 1.98 -8.11
CA GLU A 70 5.01 3.06 -7.46
C GLU A 70 4.66 3.15 -5.97
N THR A 71 3.36 3.18 -5.66
CA THR A 71 2.85 3.18 -4.27
C THR A 71 3.36 1.96 -3.50
N LEU A 72 3.26 0.75 -4.05
CA LEU A 72 3.70 -0.49 -3.40
C LEU A 72 5.23 -0.52 -3.17
N ILE A 73 6.02 0.08 -4.07
CA ILE A 73 7.48 0.18 -3.92
C ILE A 73 7.86 1.21 -2.84
N GLU A 74 7.11 2.30 -2.71
CA GLU A 74 7.39 3.39 -1.78
C GLU A 74 7.07 3.05 -0.32
N ASN A 75 6.05 2.21 -0.06
CA ASN A 75 5.54 1.88 1.28
C ASN A 75 6.45 0.98 2.15
N ARG A 76 7.76 1.03 1.92
CA ARG A 76 8.78 0.25 2.65
C ARG A 76 8.89 0.57 4.15
N LYS A 77 8.46 1.77 4.56
CA LYS A 77 8.61 2.26 5.95
C LYS A 77 7.37 2.06 6.80
N ASP A 78 6.33 1.49 6.21
CA ASP A 78 5.04 1.37 6.86
C ASP A 78 5.01 0.22 7.89
N ASP A 79 3.85 0.04 8.51
CA ASP A 79 3.57 -1.06 9.41
C ASP A 79 3.73 -2.44 8.72
N THR A 80 3.99 -3.46 9.53
CA THR A 80 4.21 -4.83 9.07
C THR A 80 3.01 -5.38 8.29
N ASP A 81 1.78 -5.05 8.72
CA ASP A 81 0.57 -5.55 8.07
C ASP A 81 0.37 -4.91 6.69
N ILE A 82 0.65 -3.62 6.56
CA ILE A 82 0.62 -2.90 5.27
C ILE A 82 1.68 -3.45 4.32
N LYS A 83 2.89 -3.76 4.82
CA LYS A 83 3.94 -4.42 4.02
C LYS A 83 3.48 -5.78 3.53
N PHE A 84 2.85 -6.57 4.40
CA PHE A 84 2.35 -7.88 4.04
C PHE A 84 1.29 -7.80 2.93
N LEU A 85 0.28 -6.93 3.09
CA LEU A 85 -0.72 -6.65 2.06
C LEU A 85 -0.08 -6.20 0.75
N SER A 86 0.93 -5.33 0.81
CA SER A 86 1.64 -4.86 -0.37
C SER A 86 2.29 -6.01 -1.15
N TYR A 87 2.91 -6.98 -0.45
CA TYR A 87 3.50 -8.15 -1.10
C TYR A 87 2.45 -9.09 -1.69
N GLN A 88 1.29 -9.25 -1.05
CA GLN A 88 0.18 -10.04 -1.60
C GLN A 88 -0.34 -9.41 -2.90
N MET A 89 -0.51 -8.09 -2.94
CA MET A 89 -0.93 -7.38 -4.14
C MET A 89 0.12 -7.49 -5.25
N LEU A 90 1.42 -7.39 -4.94
CA LEU A 90 2.50 -7.62 -5.90
C LEU A 90 2.46 -9.04 -6.48
N GLN A 91 2.20 -10.05 -5.65
CA GLN A 91 2.03 -11.43 -6.09
C GLN A 91 0.86 -11.55 -7.07
N GLN A 92 -0.28 -10.95 -6.76
CA GLN A 92 -1.46 -10.95 -7.64
C GLN A 92 -1.17 -10.27 -8.98
N ILE A 93 -0.54 -9.08 -8.96
CA ILE A 93 -0.16 -8.36 -10.18
C ILE A 93 0.81 -9.19 -11.01
N SER A 94 1.74 -9.92 -10.40
CA SER A 94 2.68 -10.78 -11.13
C SER A 94 2.01 -11.91 -11.91
N CYS A 95 0.87 -12.41 -11.41
CA CYS A 95 0.07 -13.41 -12.11
C CYS A 95 -0.74 -12.81 -13.26
N ILE A 96 -1.22 -11.57 -13.12
CA ILE A 96 -2.11 -10.92 -14.10
C ILE A 96 -1.32 -10.18 -15.20
N ARG A 97 -0.28 -9.42 -14.82
CA ARG A 97 0.59 -8.64 -15.72
C ARG A 97 2.07 -8.85 -15.41
N PRO A 98 2.65 -9.99 -15.84
CA PRO A 98 4.05 -10.30 -15.59
C PRO A 98 5.02 -9.31 -16.26
N LEU A 99 4.64 -8.68 -17.38
CA LEU A 99 5.50 -7.73 -18.09
C LEU A 99 5.72 -6.43 -17.30
N GLU A 100 4.68 -5.93 -16.64
CA GLU A 100 4.76 -4.72 -15.80
C GLU A 100 5.69 -4.95 -14.60
N ILE A 101 5.60 -6.13 -13.98
CA ILE A 101 6.49 -6.54 -12.90
C ILE A 101 7.91 -6.74 -13.40
N SER A 102 8.10 -7.38 -14.56
CA SER A 102 9.42 -7.59 -15.14
C SER A 102 10.14 -6.28 -15.44
N ALA A 103 9.42 -5.24 -15.86
CA ALA A 103 9.99 -3.91 -16.11
C ALA A 103 10.45 -3.21 -14.81
N ASN A 104 9.82 -3.54 -13.67
CA ASN A 104 10.08 -2.92 -12.37
C ASN A 104 10.83 -3.85 -11.39
N ILE A 105 11.28 -5.02 -11.84
CA ILE A 105 11.82 -6.08 -10.99
C ILE A 105 13.06 -5.63 -10.22
N ASP A 106 13.91 -4.81 -10.83
CA ASP A 106 15.12 -4.29 -10.18
C ASP A 106 14.78 -3.30 -9.06
N ALA A 107 13.76 -2.46 -9.27
CA ALA A 107 13.27 -1.52 -8.25
C ALA A 107 12.61 -2.26 -7.07
N LEU A 108 11.80 -3.28 -7.38
CA LEU A 108 11.19 -4.16 -6.37
C LEU A 108 12.25 -4.92 -5.57
N ALA A 109 13.25 -5.49 -6.24
CA ALA A 109 14.36 -6.20 -5.59
C ALA A 109 15.21 -5.27 -4.71
N ALA A 110 15.43 -4.02 -5.13
CA ALA A 110 16.11 -3.01 -4.33
C ALA A 110 15.30 -2.61 -3.08
N SER A 111 13.96 -2.61 -3.17
CA SER A 111 13.09 -2.38 -2.02
C SER A 111 13.21 -3.49 -0.98
N LEU A 112 13.27 -4.75 -1.41
CA LEU A 112 13.38 -5.93 -0.53
C LEU A 112 14.72 -6.05 0.21
N LYS A 113 15.84 -5.72 -0.46
CA LYS A 113 17.20 -5.87 0.11
C LYS A 113 17.51 -4.96 1.28
N ASN A 114 16.75 -3.87 1.46
CA ASN A 114 16.99 -2.86 2.49
C ASN A 114 16.10 -3.03 3.72
N ASN A 115 15.56 -4.23 3.96
CA ASN A 115 14.79 -4.52 5.17
C ASN A 115 15.77 -4.72 6.35
N PRO A 116 15.85 -3.81 7.32
CA PRO A 116 16.84 -3.87 8.41
C PRO A 116 16.67 -5.10 9.33
N SER A 117 15.58 -5.86 9.17
CA SER A 117 15.31 -7.12 9.87
C SER A 117 16.11 -8.32 9.33
N ILE A 118 16.83 -8.17 8.20
CA ILE A 118 17.63 -9.23 7.59
C ILE A 118 19.08 -8.74 7.45
N GLN A 119 19.73 -8.47 8.57
CA GLN A 119 21.20 -8.49 8.65
C GLN A 119 21.58 -9.64 9.59
N THR A 120 22.07 -10.74 9.00
CA THR A 120 22.74 -11.84 9.70
C THR A 120 24.24 -11.58 9.74
#